data_AF-A0A349SHS0-F1
#
_entry.id   AF-A0A349SHS0-F1
#
_cell.length_a   1.000
_cell.length_b   1.000
_cell.length_c   1.000
_cell.angle_alpha   90.00
_cell.angle_beta   90.00
_cell.angle_gamma   90.00
#
_symmetry.space_group_name_H-M   'P 1'
#
loop_
_entity.id
_entity.type
_entity.pdbx_description
1 polymer ?
#
loop_
_entity_poly.entity_id
_entity_poly.type
_entity_poly.pdbx_seq_one_letter_code
_entity_poly.pdbx_strand_id
1 'polypeptide(L)'
;DTRTFMAVASAKIRAGEAAGTGAAIAHQVHGAIGFTREYSLHQRTRRLWTWRDDFHPERVWADRLGRAVCAEGADRLWPSLTAL
;
A
#
# COMPACT_ATOMS: atom_id res chain seq x y z
N ASP A 1 8.88 -3.54 18.16
CA ASP A 1 7.75 -4.42 18.49
C ASP A 1 7.28 -5.13 17.23
N THR A 2 7.16 -6.45 17.27
CA THR A 2 6.82 -7.30 16.11
C THR A 2 5.41 -7.03 15.60
N ARG A 3 4.44 -6.85 16.50
CA ARG A 3 3.05 -6.56 16.14
C ARG A 3 2.96 -5.23 15.39
N THR A 4 3.59 -4.18 15.93
CA THR A 4 3.67 -2.87 15.27
C THR A 4 4.32 -2.96 13.89
N PHE A 5 5.42 -3.71 13.76
CA PHE A 5 6.06 -3.93 12.46
C PHE A 5 5.12 -4.61 11.45
N MET A 6 4.45 -5.70 11.85
CA MET A 6 3.49 -6.39 10.99
C MET A 6 2.36 -5.46 10.55
N ALA A 7 1.78 -4.71 11.48
CA ALA A 7 0.69 -3.78 11.19
C ALA A 7 1.12 -2.67 10.21
N VAL A 8 2.27 -2.04 10.46
CA VAL A 8 2.80 -0.98 9.60
C VAL A 8 3.17 -1.50 8.21
N ALA A 9 3.87 -2.63 8.12
CA ALA A 9 4.25 -3.23 6.85
C ALA A 9 3.01 -3.62 6.03
N SER A 10 2.02 -4.27 6.67
CA SER A 10 0.76 -4.65 6.03
C SER A 10 -0.01 -3.44 5.53
N ALA A 11 -0.12 -2.39 6.34
CA ALA A 11 -0.77 -1.14 5.98
C ALA A 11 -0.07 -0.45 4.81
N LYS A 12 1.28 -0.36 4.82
CA LYS A 12 2.06 0.23 3.74
C LYS A 12 1.87 -0.51 2.41
N ILE A 13 1.89 -1.84 2.43
CA ILE A 13 1.64 -2.67 1.25
C ILE A 13 0.24 -2.40 0.70
N ARG A 14 -0.79 -2.54 1.55
CA ARG A 14 -2.18 -2.45 1.09
C ARG A 14 -2.57 -1.05 0.64
N ALA A 15 -2.13 -0.01 1.36
CA ALA A 15 -2.39 1.37 0.97
C ALA A 15 -1.69 1.73 -0.36
N GLY A 16 -0.46 1.26 -0.57
CA GLY A 16 0.29 1.51 -1.80
C GLY A 16 -0.34 0.86 -3.03
N GLU A 17 -0.71 -0.43 -2.93
CA GLU A 17 -1.45 -1.14 -3.99
C GLU A 17 -2.77 -0.43 -4.32
N ALA A 18 -3.55 -0.08 -3.29
CA ALA A 18 -4.83 0.59 -3.45
C ALA A 18 -4.69 1.99 -4.07
N ALA A 19 -3.61 2.72 -3.78
CA ALA A 19 -3.35 4.04 -4.34
C ALA A 19 -3.24 3.99 -5.88
N GLY A 20 -2.57 2.97 -6.43
CA GLY A 20 -2.48 2.76 -7.88
C GLY A 20 -3.83 2.43 -8.51
N THR A 21 -4.51 1.42 -7.98
CA THR A 21 -5.81 0.96 -8.51
C THR A 21 -6.88 2.04 -8.40
N GLY A 22 -6.98 2.72 -7.25
CA GLY A 22 -7.93 3.80 -7.03
C GLY A 22 -7.71 4.99 -7.95
N ALA A 23 -6.44 5.38 -8.18
CA ALA A 23 -6.12 6.42 -9.14
C ALA A 23 -6.54 6.05 -10.57
N ALA A 24 -6.29 4.81 -10.99
CA ALA A 24 -6.68 4.32 -12.30
C ALA A 24 -8.20 4.33 -12.52
N ILE A 25 -8.97 3.80 -11.57
CA ILE A 25 -10.44 3.79 -11.62
C ILE A 25 -10.98 5.22 -11.69
N ALA A 26 -10.46 6.12 -10.84
CA ALA A 26 -10.91 7.49 -10.83
C ALA A 26 -10.66 8.19 -12.17
N HIS A 27 -9.50 8.00 -12.79
CA HIS A 27 -9.21 8.56 -14.12
C HIS A 27 -10.08 7.94 -15.20
N GLN A 28 -10.39 6.65 -15.13
CA GLN A 28 -11.28 5.99 -16.08
C GLN A 28 -12.71 6.56 -16.03
N VAL A 29 -13.24 6.84 -14.83
CA VAL A 29 -14.58 7.42 -14.65
C VAL A 29 -14.66 8.85 -15.17
N HIS A 30 -13.61 9.65 -14.96
CA HIS A 30 -13.63 11.08 -15.33
C HIS A 30 -13.16 11.32 -16.78
N GLY A 31 -12.35 10.43 -17.37
CA GLY A 31 -11.79 10.65 -18.70
C GLY A 31 -10.92 11.92 -18.76
N ALA A 32 -10.99 12.67 -19.86
CA ALA A 32 -10.09 13.79 -20.11
C ALA A 32 -10.15 14.89 -19.03
N ILE A 33 -11.34 15.20 -18.48
CA ILE A 33 -11.49 16.21 -17.40
C ILE A 33 -10.71 15.82 -16.14
N GLY A 34 -10.46 14.52 -15.92
CA GLY A 34 -9.62 14.01 -14.83
C GLY A 34 -8.17 14.49 -14.87
N PHE A 35 -7.69 14.94 -16.04
CA PHE A 35 -6.32 15.42 -16.28
C PHE A 35 -6.20 16.95 -16.35
N THR A 36 -7.32 17.69 -16.38
CA THR A 36 -7.27 19.14 -16.53
C THR A 36 -7.00 19.82 -15.18
N ARG A 37 -6.76 21.14 -15.20
CA ARG A 37 -6.43 21.90 -13.97
C ARG A 37 -7.67 22.25 -13.15
N GLU A 38 -8.82 22.33 -13.81
CA GLU A 38 -10.13 22.64 -13.25
C GLU A 38 -10.62 21.52 -12.32
N TYR A 39 -10.15 20.28 -12.52
CA TYR A 39 -10.50 19.15 -11.67
C TYR A 39 -9.30 18.67 -10.84
N SER A 40 -9.50 18.51 -9.53
CA SER A 40 -8.38 18.22 -8.61
C SER A 40 -7.83 16.78 -8.68
N LEU A 41 -8.41 15.91 -9.51
CA LEU A 41 -8.07 14.48 -9.57
C LEU A 41 -6.60 14.24 -9.94
N HIS A 42 -6.10 14.87 -11.00
CA HIS A 42 -4.71 14.72 -11.43
C HIS A 42 -3.71 15.11 -10.33
N GLN A 43 -3.99 16.19 -9.60
CA GLN A 43 -3.12 16.68 -8.53
C GLN A 43 -3.10 15.70 -7.34
N ARG A 44 -4.25 15.14 -6.96
CA ARG A 44 -4.37 14.15 -5.88
C ARG A 44 -3.71 12.82 -6.24
N THR A 45 -3.97 12.32 -7.44
CA THR A 45 -3.43 11.03 -7.91
C THR A 45 -1.92 11.06 -8.09
N ARG A 46 -1.33 12.18 -8.53
CA ARG A 46 0.13 12.35 -8.53
C ARG A 46 0.74 12.26 -7.13
N ARG A 47 0.11 12.87 -6.12
CA ARG A 47 0.59 12.76 -4.72
C ARG A 47 0.47 11.34 -4.20
N LEU A 48 -0.61 10.63 -4.53
CA LEU A 48 -0.76 9.22 -4.22
C LEU A 48 0.36 8.37 -4.82
N TRP A 49 0.75 8.62 -6.08
CA TRP A 49 1.89 7.94 -6.71
C TRP A 49 3.23 8.27 -6.07
N THR A 50 3.45 9.49 -5.61
CA THR A 50 4.67 9.80 -4.83
C THR A 50 4.66 9.05 -3.49
N TRP A 51 3.58 9.16 -2.72
CA TRP A 51 3.50 8.58 -1.38
C TRP A 51 3.55 7.05 -1.35
N ARG A 52 3.05 6.38 -2.40
CA ARG A 52 3.14 4.92 -2.47
C ARG A 52 4.59 4.44 -2.61
N ASP A 53 5.45 5.19 -3.30
CA ASP A 53 6.85 4.84 -3.54
C ASP A 53 7.81 5.38 -2.46
N ASP A 54 7.39 6.43 -1.74
CA ASP A 54 8.13 6.97 -0.60
C ASP A 54 8.35 5.91 0.49
N PHE A 55 9.51 5.95 1.15
CA PHE A 55 9.91 4.99 2.18
C PHE A 55 9.92 3.53 1.71
N HIS A 56 10.36 3.31 0.47
CA HIS A 56 10.37 2.05 -0.28
C HIS A 56 8.99 1.61 -0.80
N PRO A 57 8.98 1.00 -2.01
CA PRO A 57 7.75 0.49 -2.62
C PRO A 57 7.24 -0.76 -1.90
N GLU A 58 5.98 -1.10 -2.16
CA GLU A 58 5.23 -2.19 -1.53
C GLU A 58 5.97 -3.52 -1.62
N ARG A 59 6.64 -3.80 -2.75
CA ARG A 59 7.44 -5.03 -2.95
C ARG A 59 8.52 -5.22 -1.89
N VAL A 60 9.17 -4.14 -1.44
CA VAL A 60 10.24 -4.21 -0.45
C VAL A 60 9.65 -4.50 0.93
N TRP A 61 8.51 -3.89 1.25
CA TRP A 61 7.79 -4.16 2.49
C TRP A 61 7.21 -5.57 2.52
N ALA A 62 6.70 -6.08 1.39
CA ALA A 62 6.20 -7.44 1.27
C ALA A 62 7.29 -8.48 1.50
N ASP A 63 8.48 -8.29 0.90
CA ASP A 63 9.64 -9.16 1.14
C ASP A 63 10.09 -9.11 2.61
N ARG A 64 10.19 -7.93 3.21
CA ARG A 64 10.56 -7.78 4.64
C ARG A 64 9.53 -8.44 5.57
N LEU A 65 8.24 -8.22 5.33
CA LEU A 65 7.16 -8.83 6.09
C LEU A 65 7.19 -10.35 5.96
N GLY A 66 7.33 -10.87 4.74
CA GLY A 66 7.43 -12.30 4.47
C GLY A 66 8.61 -12.94 5.21
N ARG A 67 9.80 -12.35 5.14
CA ARG A 67 10.97 -12.86 5.87
C ARG A 67 10.78 -12.86 7.38
N ALA A 68 10.19 -11.79 7.93
CA ALA A 68 9.93 -11.72 9.37
C ALA A 68 8.95 -12.82 9.81
N VAL A 69 7.85 -13.00 9.07
CA VAL A 69 6.86 -14.05 9.34
C VAL A 69 7.46 -15.44 9.20
N CYS A 70 8.26 -15.69 8.15
CA CYS A 70 8.92 -16.99 7.95
C CYS A 70 9.92 -17.32 9.07
N ALA A 71 10.59 -16.31 9.64
CA ALA A 71 11.57 -16.50 10.72
C ALA A 71 10.92 -16.96 12.04
N GLU A 72 9.64 -16.71 12.25
CA GLU A 72 8.90 -17.16 13.46
C GLU A 72 8.44 -18.62 13.37
N GLY A 73 8.51 -19.24 12.20
CA GLY A 73 8.05 -20.61 11.95
C GLY A 73 6.54 -20.69 11.63
N ALA A 74 6.16 -21.77 10.92
CA ALA A 74 4.82 -21.93 10.37
C ALA A 74 3.70 -21.89 11.43
N ASP A 75 3.95 -22.48 12.61
CA ASP A 75 2.96 -22.56 13.69
C ASP A 75 2.60 -21.20 14.30
N ARG A 76 3.46 -20.19 14.11
CA ARG A 76 3.25 -18.84 14.64
C ARG A 76 2.42 -17.95 13.71
N LEU A 77 2.27 -18.33 12.44
CA LEU A 77 1.56 -17.51 11.46
C LEU A 77 0.13 -17.19 11.88
N TRP A 78 -0.69 -18.21 12.14
CA TRP A 78 -2.11 -18.01 12.44
C TRP A 78 -2.34 -17.26 13.76
N PRO A 79 -1.67 -17.60 14.89
CA PRO A 79 -1.74 -16.81 16.11
C PRO A 79 -1.33 -15.35 15.93
N SER A 80 -0.27 -15.07 15.16
CA SER A 80 0.19 -13.70 14.92
C SER A 80 -0.80 -12.89 14.07
N LEU A 81 -1.53 -13.54 13.15
CA LEU A 81 -2.56 -12.89 12.33
C LEU A 81 -3.85 -12.59 13.11
N THR A 82 -4.28 -13.48 13.99
CA THR A 82 -5.54 -13.29 14.74
C THR A 82 -5.39 -12.41 15.98
N ALA A 83 -4.16 -12.17 16.43
CA ALA A 83 -3.85 -11.26 17.54
C ALA A 83 -3.68 -9.78 17.11
N LEU A 84 -3.75 -9.49 15.80
CA LEU A 84 -3.57 -8.14 15.23
C LEU A 84 -4.68 -7.16 15.62
#